data_AF-A0A9C9U1X1-F1
#
_entry.id   AF-A0A9C9U1X1-F1
#
_cell.length_a   1.000
_cell.length_b   1.000
_cell.length_c   1.000
_cell.angle_alpha   90.00
_cell.angle_beta   90.00
_cell.angle_gamma   90.00
#
_symmetry.space_group_name_H-M   'P 1'
#
loop_
_entity.id
_entity.type
_entity.pdbx_description
1 polymer ?
#
loop_
_entity_poly.entity_id
_entity_poly.type
_entity_poly.pdbx_seq_one_letter_code
_entity_poly.pdbx_strand_id
1 'polypeptide(L)'
;MLAELNQLLKQNWQEWEVPREPDKKWAKKAQDLLANWWQLKQQRQQEMDASIANNSGSETLYDQPFEDKKKLRVAGPFTVETLQSFEPINPENVEAEKQQDNSTFEERIFAHLKSAGVKNGIKNEQAIFIRVEHLADSYLHAEGFYQDANENEKKAYFHIGPKFGTVTKLAVIQAVKACRQRGDADWLIILGFSFESDISNQNVTMNIGTFEVTKVRMHDDLLQAGLLKKDKKAASFITIGEPDVKLHQQGKEAYVEIQGLDIYDPIKDIVKARNIEDIAYWMVDTDYDDSNFVVRQVFFCGGKKDEFKKWQKGLENLAKTKTKRNVERTLKIEIDDEAFDNLYGFKSHRFAVKPDQKIAVRVISQFGEESTKVIVMTREKWS
;
A
#
# COMPACT_ATOMS: atom_id res chain seq x y z
N MET A 1 51.33 -34.60 -38.25
CA MET A 1 51.45 -34.63 -36.77
C MET A 1 50.37 -35.48 -36.10
N LEU A 2 49.09 -35.08 -35.98
CA LEU A 2 48.08 -35.94 -35.30
C LEU A 2 47.88 -37.29 -36.02
N ALA A 3 47.75 -37.28 -37.35
CA ALA A 3 47.63 -38.51 -38.13
C ALA A 3 48.85 -39.44 -37.99
N GLU A 4 50.06 -38.88 -37.89
CA GLU A 4 51.31 -39.64 -37.70
C GLU A 4 51.43 -40.19 -36.28
N LEU A 5 50.98 -39.42 -35.27
CA LEU A 5 50.92 -39.86 -33.88
C LEU A 5 49.91 -41.02 -33.72
N ASN A 6 48.74 -40.89 -34.35
CA ASN A 6 47.71 -41.92 -34.40
C ASN A 6 48.21 -43.20 -35.11
N GLN A 7 48.95 -43.08 -36.22
CA GLN A 7 49.56 -44.23 -36.89
C GLN A 7 50.62 -44.92 -36.02
N LEU A 8 51.49 -44.16 -35.34
CA LEU A 8 52.56 -44.71 -34.49
C LEU A 8 52.03 -45.43 -33.25
N LEU A 9 50.94 -44.92 -32.66
CA LEU A 9 50.34 -45.48 -31.44
C LEU A 9 49.19 -46.46 -31.74
N LYS A 10 48.85 -46.64 -33.02
CA LYS A 10 47.68 -47.40 -33.49
C LYS A 10 46.39 -46.96 -32.81
N GLN A 11 46.22 -45.65 -32.68
CA GLN A 11 45.04 -45.00 -32.11
C GLN A 11 44.30 -44.21 -33.20
N ASN A 12 43.08 -43.79 -32.90
CA ASN A 12 42.29 -42.92 -33.78
C ASN A 12 41.73 -41.71 -33.02
N TRP A 13 42.60 -41.01 -32.29
CA TRP A 13 42.19 -39.87 -31.47
C TRP A 13 41.78 -38.69 -32.32
N GLN A 14 40.66 -38.09 -31.93
CA GLN A 14 40.28 -36.75 -32.35
C GLN A 14 41.09 -35.69 -31.60
N GLU A 15 41.11 -34.45 -32.10
CA GLU A 15 41.95 -33.38 -31.54
C GLU A 15 41.66 -33.07 -30.05
N TRP A 16 40.50 -33.44 -29.50
CA TRP A 16 40.16 -33.26 -28.08
C TRP A 16 40.48 -34.48 -27.21
N GLU A 17 40.87 -35.61 -27.80
CA GLU A 17 41.14 -36.88 -27.11
C GLU A 17 42.64 -37.15 -26.93
N VAL A 18 43.49 -36.31 -27.51
CA VAL A 18 44.95 -36.42 -27.40
C VAL A 18 45.37 -36.17 -25.95
N PRO A 19 46.13 -37.09 -25.30
CA PRO A 19 46.54 -36.94 -23.91
C PRO A 19 47.53 -35.79 -23.73
N ARG A 20 47.49 -35.15 -22.56
CA ARG A 20 48.37 -34.00 -22.22
C ARG A 20 49.82 -34.40 -21.98
N GLU A 21 50.04 -35.60 -21.44
CA GLU A 21 51.35 -36.15 -21.14
C GLU A 21 51.56 -37.47 -21.87
N PRO A 22 52.77 -37.74 -22.39
CA PRO A 22 53.05 -39.02 -23.03
C PRO A 22 53.14 -40.14 -22.00
N ASP A 23 52.73 -41.35 -22.37
CA ASP A 23 52.99 -42.53 -21.54
C ASP A 23 54.51 -42.84 -21.53
N LYS A 24 55.02 -43.25 -20.37
CA LYS A 24 56.42 -43.66 -20.17
C LYS A 24 56.83 -44.83 -21.06
N LYS A 25 55.87 -45.61 -21.57
CA LYS A 25 56.10 -46.76 -22.47
C LYS A 25 56.21 -46.37 -23.95
N TRP A 26 55.96 -45.11 -24.32
CA TRP A 26 56.00 -44.69 -25.71
C TRP A 26 57.42 -44.52 -26.22
N ALA A 27 57.63 -44.81 -27.50
CA ALA A 27 58.89 -44.53 -28.17
C ALA A 27 59.15 -43.01 -28.18
N LYS A 28 60.41 -42.61 -28.02
CA LYS A 28 60.85 -41.21 -27.95
C LYS A 28 60.27 -40.33 -29.07
N LYS A 29 60.24 -40.88 -30.30
CA LYS A 29 59.64 -40.21 -31.47
C LYS A 29 58.16 -39.84 -31.28
N ALA A 30 57.36 -40.67 -30.62
CA ALA A 30 55.95 -40.38 -30.34
C ALA A 30 55.80 -39.34 -29.22
N GLN A 31 56.71 -39.32 -28.24
CA GLN A 31 56.75 -38.31 -27.19
C GLN A 31 57.09 -36.93 -27.75
N ASP A 32 58.09 -36.85 -28.64
CA ASP A 32 58.48 -35.61 -29.32
C ASP A 32 57.35 -35.08 -30.23
N LEU A 33 56.66 -35.98 -30.95
CA LEU A 33 55.51 -35.62 -31.77
C LEU A 33 54.32 -35.08 -30.95
N LEU A 34 54.06 -35.66 -29.77
CA LEU A 34 53.02 -35.18 -28.86
C LEU A 34 53.36 -33.78 -28.33
N ALA A 35 54.61 -33.56 -27.92
CA ALA A 35 55.08 -32.26 -27.43
C ALA A 35 54.92 -31.17 -28.51
N ASN A 36 55.39 -31.45 -29.73
CA ASN A 36 55.26 -30.52 -30.85
C ASN A 36 53.79 -30.23 -31.22
N TRP A 37 52.92 -31.24 -31.16
CA TRP A 37 51.50 -31.05 -31.45
C TRP A 37 50.83 -30.12 -30.42
N TRP A 38 51.12 -30.30 -29.13
CA TRP A 38 50.60 -29.42 -28.08
C TRP A 38 51.15 -27.99 -28.16
N GLN A 39 52.44 -27.86 -28.50
CA GLN A 39 53.08 -26.55 -28.66
C GLN A 39 52.44 -25.74 -29.79
N LEU A 40 52.19 -26.39 -30.94
CA LEU A 40 51.49 -25.75 -32.06
C LEU A 40 50.01 -25.47 -31.77
N LYS A 41 49.36 -26.31 -30.97
CA LYS A 41 47.97 -26.06 -30.54
C LYS A 41 47.88 -24.85 -29.61
N GLN A 42 48.84 -24.70 -28.69
CA GLN A 42 48.94 -23.51 -27.83
C GLN A 42 49.24 -22.25 -28.65
N GLN A 43 50.17 -22.33 -29.61
CA GLN A 43 50.50 -21.21 -30.48
C GLN A 43 49.29 -20.77 -31.32
N ARG A 44 48.55 -21.71 -31.91
CA ARG A 44 47.30 -21.42 -32.64
C ARG A 44 46.25 -20.78 -31.74
N GLN A 45 46.10 -21.26 -30.50
CA GLN A 45 45.16 -20.66 -29.54
C GLN A 45 45.57 -19.22 -29.20
N GLN A 46 46.85 -18.95 -28.97
CA GLN A 46 47.36 -17.60 -28.72
C GLN A 46 47.12 -16.65 -29.90
N GLU A 47 47.34 -17.12 -31.14
CA GLU A 47 47.06 -16.33 -32.34
C GLU A 47 45.56 -16.04 -32.50
N MET A 48 44.71 -17.02 -32.17
CA MET A 48 43.26 -16.86 -32.20
C MET A 48 42.78 -15.89 -31.12
N ASP A 49 43.30 -16.00 -29.88
CA ASP A 49 43.00 -15.10 -28.78
C ASP A 49 43.47 -13.67 -29.08
N ALA A 50 44.64 -13.50 -29.71
CA ALA A 50 45.13 -12.20 -30.18
C ALA A 50 44.27 -11.61 -31.31
N SER A 51 43.77 -12.46 -32.22
CA SER A 51 42.84 -12.02 -33.27
C SER A 51 41.49 -11.60 -32.69
N ILE A 52 40.96 -12.36 -31.71
CA ILE A 52 39.75 -12.00 -30.97
C ILE A 52 39.96 -10.67 -30.25
N ALA A 53 41.06 -10.49 -29.52
CA ALA A 53 41.34 -9.22 -28.82
C ALA A 53 41.43 -8.02 -29.78
N ASN A 54 41.96 -8.21 -30.99
CA ASN A 54 42.08 -7.14 -31.98
C ASN A 54 40.77 -6.83 -32.74
N ASN A 55 39.86 -7.81 -32.87
CA ASN A 55 38.64 -7.68 -33.69
C ASN A 55 37.33 -7.73 -32.88
N SER A 56 37.37 -8.02 -31.58
CA SER A 56 36.21 -7.92 -30.71
C SER A 56 35.96 -6.44 -30.41
N GLY A 57 34.80 -5.92 -30.83
CA GLY A 57 34.37 -4.60 -30.39
C GLY A 57 34.31 -4.59 -28.86
N SER A 58 35.10 -3.72 -28.22
CA SER A 58 35.01 -3.52 -26.78
C SER A 58 33.71 -2.77 -26.46
N GLU A 59 32.72 -3.48 -25.96
CA GLU A 59 31.58 -2.83 -25.32
C GLU A 59 31.99 -2.48 -23.88
N THR A 60 32.18 -1.19 -23.61
CA THR A 60 32.46 -0.70 -22.26
C THR A 60 31.20 -0.83 -21.42
N LEU A 61 31.09 -1.91 -20.66
CA LEU A 61 30.13 -1.99 -19.56
C LEU A 61 30.58 -1.03 -18.47
N TYR A 62 29.83 0.07 -18.28
CA TYR A 62 30.05 1.04 -17.21
C TYR A 62 29.68 0.43 -15.86
N ASP A 63 30.60 -0.32 -15.26
CA ASP A 63 30.41 -0.90 -13.93
C ASP A 63 30.70 0.12 -12.79
N GLN A 64 31.05 1.37 -13.15
CA GLN A 64 31.26 2.47 -12.22
C GLN A 64 30.53 3.73 -12.69
N PRO A 65 29.24 3.90 -12.35
CA PRO A 65 28.54 5.15 -12.61
C PRO A 65 29.15 6.30 -11.79
N PHE A 66 29.19 7.50 -12.36
CA PHE A 66 29.57 8.70 -11.62
C PHE A 66 28.64 8.92 -10.42
N GLU A 67 29.23 9.19 -9.25
CA GLU A 67 28.48 9.39 -8.01
C GLU A 67 27.80 10.78 -8.02
N ASP A 68 26.50 10.83 -8.30
CA ASP A 68 25.69 12.06 -8.22
C ASP A 68 24.94 12.10 -6.88
N LYS A 69 25.54 12.78 -5.88
CA LYS A 69 24.97 12.92 -4.53
C LYS A 69 23.68 13.75 -4.47
N LYS A 70 23.24 14.35 -5.58
CA LYS A 70 21.96 15.07 -5.68
C LYS A 70 20.81 14.16 -6.15
N LYS A 71 21.09 12.93 -6.56
CA LYS A 71 20.10 11.97 -7.04
C LYS A 71 20.08 10.73 -6.15
N LEU A 72 18.91 10.42 -5.60
CA LEU A 72 18.69 9.19 -4.85
C LEU A 72 18.24 8.09 -5.82
N ARG A 73 19.03 7.02 -5.93
CA ARG A 73 18.67 5.83 -6.71
C ARG A 73 17.78 4.93 -5.85
N VAL A 74 16.56 4.67 -6.32
CA VAL A 74 15.54 3.88 -5.59
C VAL A 74 15.62 2.38 -5.91
N ALA A 75 16.31 1.99 -7.01
CA ALA A 75 16.48 0.59 -7.42
C ALA A 75 17.87 0.34 -8.07
N GLY A 76 18.45 -0.84 -7.85
CA GLY A 76 19.73 -1.27 -8.42
C GLY A 76 19.65 -1.62 -9.91
N PRO A 77 20.79 -1.82 -10.60
CA PRO A 77 20.83 -2.11 -12.04
C PRO A 77 20.16 -3.44 -12.45
N PHE A 78 19.91 -4.34 -11.48
CA PHE A 78 19.21 -5.61 -11.67
C PHE A 78 18.04 -5.81 -10.72
N THR A 79 17.41 -4.72 -10.24
CA THR A 79 16.19 -4.87 -9.44
C THR A 79 15.02 -5.21 -10.37
N VAL A 80 14.68 -6.49 -10.42
CA VAL A 80 13.38 -6.92 -10.92
C VAL A 80 12.45 -6.97 -9.71
N GLU A 81 11.56 -5.98 -9.61
CA GLU A 81 10.42 -6.05 -8.69
C GLU A 81 9.49 -7.15 -9.20
N THR A 82 9.59 -8.37 -8.68
CA THR A 82 8.56 -9.40 -8.90
C THR A 82 7.79 -9.63 -7.60
N LEU A 83 6.49 -9.32 -7.60
CA LEU A 83 5.55 -9.70 -6.55
C LEU A 83 5.20 -11.21 -6.57
N GLN A 84 5.99 -12.04 -7.28
CA GLN A 84 5.71 -13.45 -7.45
C GLN A 84 6.34 -14.26 -6.32
N SER A 85 5.57 -15.23 -5.79
CA SER A 85 6.08 -16.25 -4.88
C SER A 85 7.31 -16.92 -5.48
N PHE A 86 8.35 -17.08 -4.64
CA PHE A 86 9.64 -17.65 -5.03
C PHE A 86 9.56 -19.11 -5.50
N GLU A 87 8.44 -19.79 -5.25
CA GLU A 87 8.23 -21.19 -5.59
C GLU A 87 7.02 -21.35 -6.53
N PRO A 88 7.20 -21.96 -7.71
CA PRO A 88 6.08 -22.27 -8.60
C PRO A 88 5.18 -23.32 -7.95
N ILE A 89 3.92 -22.94 -7.73
CA ILE A 89 2.89 -23.77 -7.12
C ILE A 89 2.33 -24.74 -8.16
N ASN A 90 2.19 -26.02 -7.82
CA ASN A 90 1.51 -26.99 -8.68
C ASN A 90 0.02 -26.58 -8.81
N PRO A 91 -0.56 -26.50 -10.03
CA PRO A 91 -1.95 -26.13 -10.25
C PRO A 91 -2.97 -26.91 -9.39
N GLU A 92 -2.69 -28.18 -9.07
CA GLU A 92 -3.55 -29.01 -8.22
C GLU A 92 -3.58 -28.57 -6.74
N ASN A 93 -2.52 -27.90 -6.28
CA ASN A 93 -2.36 -27.48 -4.88
C ASN A 93 -2.76 -26.01 -4.64
N VAL A 94 -3.10 -25.27 -5.70
CA VAL A 94 -3.37 -23.82 -5.62
C VAL A 94 -4.49 -23.49 -4.64
N GLU A 95 -5.55 -24.30 -4.59
CA GLU A 95 -6.67 -24.04 -3.67
C GLU A 95 -6.29 -24.28 -2.20
N ALA A 96 -5.57 -25.37 -1.93
CA ALA A 96 -5.10 -25.70 -0.60
C ALA A 96 -4.12 -24.65 -0.06
N GLU A 97 -3.17 -24.22 -0.90
CA GLU A 97 -2.22 -23.17 -0.52
C GLU A 97 -2.89 -21.82 -0.32
N LYS A 98 -3.89 -21.46 -1.14
CA LYS A 98 -4.69 -20.23 -0.92
C LYS A 98 -5.44 -20.27 0.41
N GLN A 99 -6.03 -21.42 0.77
CA GLN A 99 -6.71 -21.58 2.06
C GLN A 99 -5.73 -21.46 3.22
N GLN A 100 -4.58 -22.12 3.12
CA GLN A 100 -3.53 -22.03 4.13
C GLN A 100 -2.99 -20.60 4.28
N ASP A 101 -2.75 -19.90 3.17
CA ASP A 101 -2.31 -18.51 3.17
C ASP A 101 -3.37 -17.60 3.82
N ASN A 102 -4.66 -17.81 3.53
CA ASN A 102 -5.75 -17.07 4.18
C ASN A 102 -5.81 -17.33 5.68
N SER A 103 -5.73 -18.59 6.12
CA SER A 103 -5.66 -18.94 7.55
C SER A 103 -4.48 -18.26 8.24
N THR A 104 -3.29 -18.31 7.62
CA THR A 104 -2.06 -17.68 8.14
C THR A 104 -2.22 -16.17 8.30
N PHE A 105 -2.95 -15.54 7.38
CA PHE A 105 -3.24 -14.11 7.43
C PHE A 105 -4.24 -13.74 8.52
N GLU A 106 -5.31 -14.53 8.70
CA GLU A 106 -6.27 -14.34 9.80
C GLU A 106 -5.59 -14.46 11.17
N GLU A 107 -4.75 -15.49 11.35
CA GLU A 107 -3.97 -15.68 12.58
C GLU A 107 -3.08 -14.47 12.89
N ARG A 108 -2.47 -13.88 11.85
CA ARG A 108 -1.67 -12.66 11.99
C ARG A 108 -2.52 -11.47 12.41
N ILE A 109 -3.69 -11.29 11.80
CA ILE A 109 -4.64 -10.26 12.21
C ILE A 109 -4.97 -10.42 13.70
N PHE A 110 -5.28 -11.64 14.14
CA PHE A 110 -5.65 -11.91 15.53
C PHE A 110 -4.50 -11.66 16.50
N ALA A 111 -3.27 -12.03 16.14
CA ALA A 111 -2.09 -11.71 16.93
C ALA A 111 -1.89 -10.18 17.07
N HIS A 112 -2.17 -9.41 16.01
CA HIS A 112 -2.09 -7.96 16.05
C HIS A 112 -3.24 -7.32 16.83
N LEU A 113 -4.46 -7.86 16.77
CA LEU A 113 -5.60 -7.37 17.56
C LEU A 113 -5.32 -7.52 19.06
N LYS A 114 -4.65 -8.61 19.45
CA LYS A 114 -4.23 -8.85 20.84
C LYS A 114 -3.06 -7.99 21.32
N SER A 115 -2.19 -7.55 20.41
CA SER A 115 -0.94 -6.85 20.77
C SER A 115 -0.98 -5.34 20.53
N ALA A 116 -1.55 -4.90 19.42
CA ALA A 116 -1.66 -3.49 19.03
C ALA A 116 -3.06 -2.92 19.26
N GLY A 117 -4.10 -3.76 19.15
CA GLY A 117 -5.49 -3.34 19.25
C GLY A 117 -5.97 -2.47 18.09
N VAL A 118 -7.24 -2.07 18.14
CA VAL A 118 -7.84 -1.11 17.21
C VAL A 118 -7.71 0.29 17.79
N LYS A 119 -7.13 1.23 17.03
CA LYS A 119 -6.90 2.60 17.46
C LYS A 119 -7.79 3.57 16.71
N ASN A 120 -8.24 4.63 17.39
CA ASN A 120 -8.93 5.72 16.72
C ASN A 120 -8.00 6.89 16.34
N GLY A 121 -6.71 6.84 16.69
CA GLY A 121 -5.72 7.91 16.43
C GLY A 121 -5.39 8.81 17.63
N ILE A 122 -6.16 8.76 18.73
CA ILE A 122 -5.79 9.40 20.00
C ILE A 122 -5.01 8.40 20.84
N LYS A 123 -3.95 8.88 21.50
CA LYS A 123 -3.15 8.07 22.42
C LYS A 123 -4.02 7.62 23.59
N ASN A 124 -4.02 6.31 23.88
CA ASN A 124 -4.81 5.63 24.92
C ASN A 124 -6.31 5.43 24.62
N GLU A 125 -6.81 5.77 23.43
CA GLU A 125 -8.14 5.36 22.96
C GLU A 125 -7.97 4.16 21.99
N GLN A 126 -7.46 3.05 22.53
CA GLN A 126 -7.18 1.81 21.79
C GLN A 126 -7.87 0.60 22.44
N ALA A 127 -8.64 -0.15 21.67
CA ALA A 127 -9.24 -1.40 22.12
C ALA A 127 -8.25 -2.55 21.89
N ILE A 128 -7.60 -3.01 22.97
CA ILE A 128 -6.72 -4.19 22.94
C ILE A 128 -7.57 -5.41 23.32
N PHE A 129 -7.54 -6.43 22.47
CA PHE A 129 -8.33 -7.64 22.67
C PHE A 129 -7.59 -8.64 23.56
N ILE A 130 -8.24 -9.09 24.62
CA ILE A 130 -7.73 -10.09 25.56
C ILE A 130 -7.84 -11.48 24.92
N ARG A 131 -8.95 -11.72 24.20
CA ARG A 131 -9.26 -12.98 23.52
C ARG A 131 -9.81 -12.68 22.13
N VAL A 132 -9.39 -13.47 21.15
CA VAL A 132 -9.92 -13.47 19.79
C VAL A 132 -10.06 -14.91 19.35
N GLU A 133 -11.27 -15.31 18.95
CA GLU A 133 -11.62 -16.69 18.61
C GLU A 133 -12.32 -16.74 17.24
N HIS A 134 -11.99 -17.75 16.44
CA HIS A 134 -12.62 -17.95 15.13
C HIS A 134 -14.11 -18.28 15.28
N LEU A 135 -14.89 -17.82 14.31
CA LEU A 135 -16.29 -18.18 14.16
C LEU A 135 -16.52 -18.97 12.88
N ALA A 136 -17.36 -20.00 12.98
CA ALA A 136 -17.88 -20.72 11.83
C ALA A 136 -19.06 -19.93 11.22
N ASP A 137 -18.78 -18.81 10.57
CA ASP A 137 -19.76 -17.95 9.90
C ASP A 137 -19.17 -17.40 8.59
N SER A 138 -20.01 -17.20 7.58
CA SER A 138 -19.56 -16.74 6.25
C SER A 138 -19.15 -15.26 6.23
N TYR A 139 -19.65 -14.46 7.18
CA TYR A 139 -19.40 -13.01 7.20
C TYR A 139 -18.82 -12.54 8.54
N LEU A 140 -18.91 -13.32 9.62
CA LEU A 140 -18.19 -13.06 10.86
C LEU A 140 -17.03 -14.05 11.02
N HIS A 141 -15.80 -13.57 10.88
CA HIS A 141 -14.62 -14.43 10.89
C HIS A 141 -14.17 -14.75 12.32
N ALA A 142 -14.42 -13.84 13.26
CA ALA A 142 -14.06 -14.02 14.66
C ALA A 142 -14.91 -13.19 15.62
N GLU A 143 -14.87 -13.57 16.89
CA GLU A 143 -15.27 -12.75 18.02
C GLU A 143 -14.06 -12.33 18.86
N GLY A 144 -14.15 -11.15 19.46
CA GLY A 144 -13.12 -10.59 20.32
C GLY A 144 -13.69 -10.03 21.60
N PHE A 145 -12.91 -10.16 22.67
CA PHE A 145 -13.23 -9.63 23.99
C PHE A 145 -12.19 -8.59 24.39
N TYR A 146 -12.64 -7.41 24.79
CA TYR A 146 -11.79 -6.29 25.20
C TYR A 146 -12.37 -5.61 26.44
N GLN A 147 -11.61 -4.73 27.08
CA GLN A 147 -12.05 -3.97 28.24
C GLN A 147 -12.41 -2.53 27.87
N ASP A 148 -13.53 -2.03 28.41
CA ASP A 148 -13.90 -0.62 28.35
C ASP A 148 -13.12 0.23 29.37
N ALA A 149 -13.42 1.53 29.45
CA ALA A 149 -12.79 2.44 30.42
C ALA A 149 -13.00 2.03 31.89
N ASN A 150 -14.03 1.23 32.17
CA ASN A 150 -14.43 0.78 33.50
C ASN A 150 -13.99 -0.67 33.78
N GLU A 151 -13.12 -1.24 32.94
CA GLU A 151 -12.64 -2.62 33.00
C GLU A 151 -13.72 -3.69 32.80
N ASN A 152 -14.89 -3.33 32.27
CA ASN A 152 -15.92 -4.28 31.89
C ASN A 152 -15.53 -5.03 30.62
N GLU A 153 -15.75 -6.33 30.59
CA GLU A 153 -15.57 -7.13 29.37
C GLU A 153 -16.66 -6.78 28.36
N LYS A 154 -16.23 -6.39 27.16
CA LYS A 154 -17.05 -6.03 26.01
C LYS A 154 -16.75 -6.97 24.85
N LYS A 155 -17.78 -7.28 24.05
CA LYS A 155 -17.68 -8.21 22.93
C LYS A 155 -17.77 -7.47 21.60
N ALA A 156 -16.89 -7.82 20.67
CA ALA A 156 -16.93 -7.37 19.29
C ALA A 156 -16.90 -8.54 18.31
N TYR A 157 -17.51 -8.37 17.14
CA TYR A 157 -17.35 -9.27 16.01
C TYR A 157 -16.45 -8.67 14.93
N PHE A 158 -15.74 -9.53 14.21
CA PHE A 158 -14.84 -9.13 13.13
C PHE A 158 -15.33 -9.66 11.78
N HIS A 159 -15.45 -8.76 10.82
CA HIS A 159 -15.49 -9.10 9.40
C HIS A 159 -14.13 -8.77 8.79
N ILE A 160 -13.43 -9.76 8.21
CA ILE A 160 -12.15 -9.56 7.54
C ILE A 160 -12.40 -9.44 6.04
N GLY A 161 -12.06 -8.29 5.48
CA GLY A 161 -12.12 -8.03 4.06
C GLY A 161 -11.07 -8.80 3.25
N PRO A 162 -11.18 -8.76 1.91
CA PRO A 162 -10.22 -9.44 1.05
C PRO A 162 -8.80 -8.87 1.22
N LYS A 163 -7.78 -9.73 1.13
CA LYS A 163 -6.35 -9.34 1.11
C LYS A 163 -6.04 -8.39 -0.03
N PHE A 164 -6.57 -8.71 -1.21
CA PHE A 164 -6.38 -7.97 -2.45
C PHE A 164 -7.75 -7.55 -2.95
N GLY A 165 -8.07 -6.27 -2.76
CA GLY A 165 -9.33 -5.69 -3.20
C GLY A 165 -10.00 -4.86 -2.12
N THR A 166 -11.30 -4.66 -2.31
CA THR A 166 -12.11 -3.71 -1.58
C THR A 166 -13.20 -4.43 -0.81
N VAL A 167 -13.45 -4.01 0.42
CA VAL A 167 -14.64 -4.43 1.16
C VAL A 167 -15.87 -3.86 0.48
N THR A 168 -16.79 -4.73 0.10
CA THR A 168 -18.02 -4.33 -0.61
C THR A 168 -19.15 -4.03 0.34
N LYS A 169 -20.08 -3.18 -0.08
CA LYS A 169 -21.30 -2.88 0.69
C LYS A 169 -22.14 -4.11 0.96
N LEU A 170 -22.21 -5.04 0.00
CA LEU A 170 -22.92 -6.30 0.19
C LEU A 170 -22.31 -7.11 1.35
N ALA A 171 -20.97 -7.20 1.42
CA ALA A 171 -20.29 -7.90 2.51
C ALA A 171 -20.59 -7.26 3.88
N VAL A 172 -20.58 -5.92 3.96
CA VAL A 172 -20.94 -5.19 5.18
C VAL A 172 -22.40 -5.45 5.58
N ILE A 173 -23.34 -5.41 4.64
CA ILE A 173 -24.77 -5.69 4.93
C ILE A 173 -24.95 -7.10 5.49
N GLN A 174 -24.26 -8.10 4.93
CA GLN A 174 -24.35 -9.47 5.41
C GLN A 174 -23.67 -9.65 6.77
N ALA A 175 -22.52 -9.01 7.02
CA ALA A 175 -21.87 -9.00 8.32
C ALA A 175 -22.77 -8.35 9.40
N VAL A 176 -23.42 -7.22 9.07
CA VAL A 176 -24.39 -6.57 9.96
C VAL A 176 -25.57 -7.49 10.25
N LYS A 177 -26.09 -8.19 9.24
CA LYS A 177 -27.18 -9.15 9.41
C LYS A 177 -26.77 -10.32 10.32
N ALA A 178 -25.58 -10.88 10.13
CA ALA A 178 -25.05 -11.97 10.95
C ALA A 178 -24.83 -11.51 12.41
N CYS A 179 -24.27 -10.31 12.60
CA CYS A 179 -24.09 -9.71 13.92
C CYS A 179 -25.44 -9.51 14.63
N ARG A 180 -26.44 -8.99 13.90
CA ARG A 180 -27.81 -8.81 14.43
C ARG A 180 -28.46 -10.13 14.87
N GLN A 181 -28.23 -11.21 14.13
CA GLN A 181 -28.79 -12.52 14.45
C GLN A 181 -28.23 -13.10 15.75
N ARG A 182 -26.97 -12.78 16.09
CA ARG A 182 -26.33 -13.22 17.33
C ARG A 182 -26.72 -12.35 18.53
N GLY A 183 -26.77 -11.03 18.33
CA GLY A 183 -27.39 -10.10 19.27
C GLY A 183 -26.68 -9.92 20.62
N ASP A 184 -25.42 -10.32 20.73
CA ASP A 184 -24.64 -10.41 21.96
C ASP A 184 -23.32 -9.62 21.93
N ALA A 185 -23.12 -8.76 20.93
CA ALA A 185 -21.95 -7.90 20.79
C ALA A 185 -22.33 -6.43 20.74
N ASP A 186 -21.48 -5.58 21.30
CA ASP A 186 -21.63 -4.12 21.32
C ASP A 186 -20.99 -3.47 20.07
N TRP A 187 -20.13 -4.20 19.35
CA TRP A 187 -19.34 -3.63 18.26
C TRP A 187 -19.11 -4.62 17.11
N LEU A 188 -19.34 -4.17 15.87
CA LEU A 188 -18.97 -4.88 14.65
C LEU A 188 -17.84 -4.12 13.94
N ILE A 189 -16.71 -4.80 13.79
CA ILE A 189 -15.50 -4.26 13.21
C ILE A 189 -15.33 -4.81 11.79
N ILE A 190 -15.42 -3.93 10.81
CA ILE A 190 -15.17 -4.27 9.41
C ILE A 190 -13.71 -3.93 9.09
N LEU A 191 -12.86 -4.96 9.02
CA LEU A 191 -11.44 -4.84 8.71
C LEU A 191 -11.24 -4.86 7.19
N GLY A 192 -10.47 -3.91 6.65
CA GLY A 192 -10.18 -3.87 5.22
C GLY A 192 -8.94 -3.04 4.90
N PHE A 193 -8.24 -3.39 3.82
CA PHE A 193 -7.21 -2.51 3.25
C PHE A 193 -7.83 -1.33 2.49
N SER A 194 -9.00 -1.57 1.89
CA SER A 194 -9.80 -0.56 1.19
C SER A 194 -11.30 -0.86 1.28
N PHE A 195 -12.14 0.16 1.05
CA PHE A 195 -13.59 0.11 1.19
C PHE A 195 -14.28 0.79 0.01
N GLU A 196 -15.46 0.31 -0.39
CA GLU A 196 -16.31 1.03 -1.35
C GLU A 196 -16.76 2.37 -0.76
N SER A 197 -16.93 3.38 -1.62
CA SER A 197 -17.19 4.77 -1.22
C SER A 197 -18.55 4.99 -0.55
N ASP A 198 -19.50 4.08 -0.78
CA ASP A 198 -20.87 4.16 -0.27
C ASP A 198 -21.08 3.40 1.05
N ILE A 199 -19.99 2.96 1.69
CA ILE A 199 -19.99 2.36 3.03
C ILE A 199 -19.73 3.45 4.07
N SER A 200 -20.73 3.74 4.90
CA SER A 200 -20.62 4.63 6.07
C SER A 200 -20.41 3.84 7.36
N ASN A 201 -19.91 4.52 8.40
CA ASN A 201 -20.05 3.97 9.76
C ASN A 201 -21.53 4.11 10.15
N GLN A 202 -22.02 3.24 11.02
CA GLN A 202 -23.43 3.30 11.41
C GLN A 202 -23.69 2.68 12.76
N ASN A 203 -24.55 3.34 13.53
CA ASN A 203 -25.14 2.76 14.72
C ASN A 203 -26.34 1.89 14.35
N VAL A 204 -26.38 0.66 14.86
CA VAL A 204 -27.44 -0.30 14.56
C VAL A 204 -28.24 -0.60 15.82
N THR A 205 -29.51 -0.17 15.84
CA THR A 205 -30.46 -0.48 16.91
C THR A 205 -31.22 -1.78 16.65
N MET A 206 -31.35 -2.60 17.69
CA MET A 206 -32.11 -3.85 17.72
C MET A 206 -33.07 -3.87 18.91
N ASN A 207 -34.02 -4.80 18.92
CA ASN A 207 -34.95 -4.99 20.04
C ASN A 207 -34.24 -5.41 21.36
N ILE A 208 -33.00 -5.88 21.29
CA ILE A 208 -32.20 -6.39 22.43
C ILE A 208 -30.96 -5.51 22.72
N GLY A 209 -30.79 -4.38 22.04
CA GLY A 209 -29.66 -3.47 22.27
C GLY A 209 -29.20 -2.75 21.01
N THR A 210 -28.12 -1.98 21.11
CA THR A 210 -27.48 -1.30 19.98
C THR A 210 -26.05 -1.80 19.84
N PHE A 211 -25.56 -1.90 18.60
CA PHE A 211 -24.13 -2.08 18.36
C PHE A 211 -23.63 -1.11 17.31
N GLU A 212 -22.37 -0.69 17.46
CA GLU A 212 -21.73 0.19 16.49
C GLU A 212 -21.10 -0.60 15.35
N VAL A 213 -21.14 -0.08 14.12
CA VAL A 213 -20.47 -0.66 12.96
C VAL A 213 -19.40 0.31 12.49
N THR A 214 -18.13 -0.10 12.57
CA THR A 214 -17.02 0.76 12.19
C THR A 214 -16.14 0.13 11.13
N LYS A 215 -15.75 0.92 10.13
CA LYS A 215 -14.67 0.59 9.21
C LYS A 215 -13.33 0.76 9.92
N VAL A 216 -12.46 -0.24 9.79
CA VAL A 216 -11.11 -0.22 10.34
C VAL A 216 -10.12 -0.54 9.24
N ARG A 217 -9.24 0.42 8.95
CA ARG A 217 -8.16 0.27 7.98
C ARG A 217 -7.08 -0.65 8.54
N MET A 218 -6.76 -1.69 7.78
CA MET A 218 -5.59 -2.53 7.99
C MET A 218 -4.36 -1.88 7.35
N HIS A 219 -3.22 -1.91 8.04
CA HIS A 219 -1.96 -1.44 7.49
C HIS A 219 -1.31 -2.50 6.58
N ASP A 220 -0.74 -2.09 5.44
CA ASP A 220 -0.17 -2.97 4.40
C ASP A 220 0.95 -3.88 4.92
N ASP A 221 1.60 -3.52 6.03
CA ASP A 221 2.57 -4.37 6.74
C ASP A 221 1.98 -5.74 7.13
N LEU A 222 0.66 -5.85 7.29
CA LEU A 222 -0.01 -7.12 7.56
C LEU A 222 0.13 -8.12 6.40
N LEU A 223 0.34 -7.65 5.17
CA LEU A 223 0.52 -8.49 3.98
C LEU A 223 1.90 -9.16 3.93
N GLN A 224 2.94 -8.59 4.56
CA GLN A 224 4.31 -9.08 4.43
C GLN A 224 4.81 -9.81 5.67
N ALA A 225 5.26 -11.05 5.51
CA ALA A 225 5.94 -11.78 6.57
C ALA A 225 7.34 -11.17 6.80
N GLY A 226 7.69 -10.86 8.06
CA GLY A 226 9.05 -10.43 8.42
C GLY A 226 9.38 -8.94 8.30
N LEU A 227 8.54 -8.11 7.66
CA LEU A 227 8.67 -6.63 7.71
C LEU A 227 8.33 -6.04 9.10
N LEU A 228 7.80 -6.89 9.98
CA LEU A 228 7.42 -6.57 11.34
C LEU A 228 8.66 -6.42 12.25
N LYS A 229 9.53 -5.44 11.95
CA LYS A 229 10.29 -4.83 13.04
C LYS A 229 9.24 -4.36 14.04
N LYS A 230 9.43 -4.72 15.32
CA LYS A 230 8.52 -4.45 16.44
C LYS A 230 8.38 -2.94 16.72
N ASP A 231 7.98 -2.16 15.73
CA ASP A 231 7.67 -0.77 15.92
C ASP A 231 6.29 -0.71 16.55
N LYS A 232 6.27 -0.73 17.89
CA LYS A 232 5.08 -0.55 18.73
C LYS A 232 4.29 0.74 18.41
N LYS A 233 4.82 1.60 17.54
CA LYS A 233 4.25 2.88 17.13
C LYS A 233 3.37 2.80 15.90
N ALA A 234 3.62 1.90 14.94
CA ALA A 234 2.75 1.77 13.77
C ALA A 234 1.43 1.13 14.20
N ALA A 235 0.31 1.82 13.95
CA ALA A 235 -1.01 1.30 14.27
C ALA A 235 -1.42 0.31 13.17
N SER A 236 -1.47 -0.98 13.49
CA SER A 236 -1.88 -2.02 12.52
C SER A 236 -3.35 -1.89 12.11
N PHE A 237 -4.17 -1.32 12.99
CA PHE A 237 -5.61 -1.13 12.80
C PHE A 237 -6.00 0.28 13.23
N ILE A 238 -6.55 1.06 12.28
CA ILE A 238 -7.01 2.43 12.52
C ILE A 238 -8.47 2.54 12.13
N THR A 239 -9.33 3.00 13.05
CA THR A 239 -10.73 3.31 12.75
C THR A 239 -10.81 4.43 11.73
N ILE A 240 -11.53 4.20 10.63
CA ILE A 240 -11.77 5.23 9.61
C ILE A 240 -12.90 6.12 10.10
N GLY A 241 -12.61 7.41 10.23
CA GLY A 241 -13.62 8.40 10.58
C GLY A 241 -14.62 8.68 9.46
N GLU A 242 -15.80 9.17 9.82
CA GLU A 242 -16.80 9.62 8.87
C GLU A 242 -16.79 11.15 8.76
N PRO A 243 -16.63 11.72 7.55
CA PRO A 243 -16.66 13.17 7.38
C PRO A 243 -17.98 13.77 7.86
N ASP A 244 -17.92 14.77 8.74
CA ASP A 244 -19.08 15.61 8.99
C ASP A 244 -19.06 16.78 7.99
N VAL A 245 -20.07 16.83 7.12
CA VAL A 245 -20.12 17.75 6.00
C VAL A 245 -21.50 18.40 5.96
N LYS A 246 -21.50 19.73 5.98
CA LYS A 246 -22.69 20.55 5.89
C LYS A 246 -22.77 21.21 4.52
N LEU A 247 -23.90 21.02 3.84
CA LEU A 247 -24.22 21.72 2.61
C LEU A 247 -24.96 23.02 2.95
N HIS A 248 -24.50 24.14 2.37
CA HIS A 248 -25.13 25.45 2.48
C HIS A 248 -25.59 25.88 1.09
N GLN A 249 -26.90 25.86 0.85
CA GLN A 249 -27.50 26.29 -0.41
C GLN A 249 -28.13 27.68 -0.29
N GLN A 250 -27.84 28.54 -1.27
CA GLN A 250 -28.42 29.88 -1.43
C GLN A 250 -28.87 30.05 -2.88
N GLY A 251 -30.17 29.82 -3.14
CA GLY A 251 -30.73 29.88 -4.48
C GLY A 251 -30.11 28.80 -5.40
N LYS A 252 -29.48 29.25 -6.50
CA LYS A 252 -28.83 28.39 -7.50
C LYS A 252 -27.36 28.10 -7.21
N GLU A 253 -26.83 28.58 -6.10
CA GLU A 253 -25.46 28.31 -5.67
C GLU A 253 -25.44 27.57 -4.34
N ALA A 254 -24.44 26.71 -4.16
CA ALA A 254 -24.16 26.09 -2.88
C ALA A 254 -22.66 26.06 -2.61
N TYR A 255 -22.31 25.87 -1.35
CA TYR A 255 -20.97 25.49 -0.93
C TYR A 255 -21.09 24.40 0.14
N VAL A 256 -20.05 23.57 0.26
CA VAL A 256 -19.95 22.58 1.33
C VAL A 256 -18.96 23.05 2.38
N GLU A 257 -19.24 22.72 3.63
CA GLU A 257 -18.39 23.03 4.77
C GLU A 257 -18.07 21.74 5.51
N ILE A 258 -16.78 21.46 5.72
CA ILE A 258 -16.35 20.35 6.57
C ILE A 258 -16.41 20.80 8.03
N GLN A 259 -17.17 20.09 8.84
CA GLN A 259 -17.35 20.37 10.27
C GLN A 259 -16.40 19.55 11.14
N GLY A 260 -15.90 18.42 10.64
CA GLY A 260 -14.97 17.57 11.36
C GLY A 260 -14.95 16.15 10.79
N LEU A 261 -14.50 15.22 11.64
CA LEU A 261 -14.43 13.81 11.34
C LEU A 261 -14.96 13.01 12.54
N ASP A 262 -16.08 12.34 12.37
CA ASP A 262 -16.72 11.52 13.41
C ASP A 262 -15.99 10.20 13.55
N ILE A 263 -15.42 9.94 14.73
CA ILE A 263 -14.69 8.69 15.00
C ILE A 263 -15.24 8.04 16.26
N TYR A 264 -15.47 6.73 16.16
CA TYR A 264 -15.88 5.91 17.29
C TYR A 264 -14.72 5.74 18.30
N ASP A 265 -15.01 6.00 19.58
CA ASP A 265 -14.16 5.67 20.72
C ASP A 265 -14.65 4.36 21.34
N PRO A 266 -13.97 3.23 21.09
CA PRO A 266 -14.42 1.93 21.58
C PRO A 266 -14.26 1.77 23.09
N ILE A 267 -13.46 2.61 23.75
CA ILE A 267 -13.22 2.55 25.20
C ILE A 267 -14.34 3.25 25.97
N LYS A 268 -14.93 4.29 25.37
CA LYS A 268 -16.06 5.04 25.95
C LYS A 268 -17.40 4.69 25.33
N ASP A 269 -17.42 3.87 24.28
CA ASP A 269 -18.62 3.45 23.55
C ASP A 269 -19.43 4.66 23.04
N ILE A 270 -18.73 5.64 22.45
CA ILE A 270 -19.33 6.86 21.89
C ILE A 270 -18.68 7.26 20.57
N VAL A 271 -19.49 7.80 19.66
CA VAL A 271 -18.98 8.51 18.48
C VAL A 271 -18.68 9.96 18.86
N LYS A 272 -17.45 10.40 18.61
CA LYS A 272 -17.03 11.79 18.86
C LYS A 272 -16.69 12.49 17.54
N ALA A 273 -17.27 13.66 17.34
CA ALA A 273 -16.81 14.60 16.34
C ALA A 273 -15.40 15.09 16.71
N ARG A 274 -14.41 14.78 15.87
CA ARG A 274 -13.07 15.36 16.00
C ARG A 274 -13.01 16.76 15.44
N ASN A 275 -12.07 17.52 15.99
CA ASN A 275 -11.74 18.84 15.49
C ASN A 275 -11.22 18.72 14.04
N ILE A 276 -11.55 19.72 13.23
CA ILE A 276 -11.13 19.85 11.83
C ILE A 276 -9.59 19.82 11.69
N GLU A 277 -8.86 20.12 12.76
CA GLU A 277 -7.39 20.04 12.84
C GLU A 277 -6.81 18.62 12.64
N ASP A 278 -7.60 17.56 12.81
CA ASP A 278 -7.17 16.18 12.57
C ASP A 278 -7.28 15.77 11.08
N ILE A 279 -7.83 16.66 10.25
CA ILE A 279 -7.88 16.51 8.80
C ILE A 279 -6.61 17.10 8.21
N ALA A 280 -5.93 16.35 7.35
CA ALA A 280 -4.78 16.86 6.61
C ALA A 280 -5.25 17.77 5.47
N TYR A 281 -6.12 17.24 4.61
CA TYR A 281 -6.76 17.96 3.53
C TYR A 281 -8.06 17.26 3.12
N TRP A 282 -8.90 17.99 2.40
CA TRP A 282 -10.16 17.50 1.89
C TRP A 282 -10.36 17.98 0.45
N MET A 283 -11.17 17.23 -0.28
CA MET A 283 -11.39 17.40 -1.70
C MET A 283 -12.89 17.36 -1.97
N VAL A 284 -13.32 18.15 -2.95
CA VAL A 284 -14.72 18.20 -3.35
C VAL A 284 -14.83 17.84 -4.81
N ASP A 285 -15.68 16.86 -5.08
CA ASP A 285 -16.25 16.60 -6.39
C ASP A 285 -17.70 17.11 -6.38
N THR A 286 -17.96 18.19 -7.09
CA THR A 286 -19.29 18.79 -7.15
C THR A 286 -20.24 18.09 -8.11
N ASP A 287 -19.79 17.14 -8.94
CA ASP A 287 -20.62 16.49 -9.97
C ASP A 287 -20.21 15.02 -10.05
N TYR A 288 -20.40 14.32 -8.93
CA TYR A 288 -20.00 12.93 -8.74
C TYR A 288 -20.97 11.98 -9.44
N ASP A 289 -20.45 11.01 -10.19
CA ASP A 289 -21.21 10.11 -11.06
C ASP A 289 -21.41 8.69 -10.49
N ASP A 290 -21.17 8.50 -9.19
CA ASP A 290 -21.11 7.21 -8.48
C ASP A 290 -19.95 6.28 -8.90
N SER A 291 -19.12 6.66 -9.87
CA SER A 291 -18.04 5.81 -10.40
C SER A 291 -16.67 6.36 -10.07
N ASN A 292 -16.39 7.61 -10.46
CA ASN A 292 -15.07 8.20 -10.42
C ASN A 292 -15.12 9.48 -9.58
N PHE A 293 -14.25 9.54 -8.58
CA PHE A 293 -14.07 10.78 -7.83
C PHE A 293 -13.15 11.71 -8.61
N VAL A 294 -13.71 12.77 -9.16
CA VAL A 294 -12.96 13.80 -9.89
C VAL A 294 -12.72 14.98 -8.96
N VAL A 295 -11.44 15.17 -8.61
CA VAL A 295 -11.02 16.29 -7.75
C VAL A 295 -11.29 17.61 -8.47
N ARG A 296 -12.33 18.34 -8.07
CA ARG A 296 -12.66 19.67 -8.61
C ARG A 296 -12.14 20.80 -7.73
N GLN A 297 -12.07 20.58 -6.42
CA GLN A 297 -11.51 21.53 -5.45
C GLN A 297 -10.71 20.76 -4.39
N VAL A 298 -9.64 21.38 -3.87
CA VAL A 298 -8.78 20.82 -2.83
C VAL A 298 -8.52 21.89 -1.77
N PHE A 299 -8.61 21.50 -0.52
CA PHE A 299 -8.44 22.38 0.63
C PHE A 299 -7.60 21.72 1.71
N PHE A 300 -6.64 22.43 2.25
CA PHE A 300 -5.81 21.99 3.36
C PHE A 300 -6.35 22.55 4.67
N CYS A 301 -6.50 21.69 5.67
CA CYS A 301 -7.12 22.06 6.95
C CYS A 301 -6.12 22.60 7.99
N GLY A 302 -4.82 22.64 7.66
CA GLY A 302 -3.81 23.34 8.45
C GLY A 302 -3.78 22.93 9.92
N GLY A 303 -3.44 21.67 10.22
CA GLY A 303 -3.29 21.21 11.61
C GLY A 303 -2.27 22.05 12.40
N LYS A 304 -2.43 22.11 13.74
CA LYS A 304 -1.57 22.88 14.69
C LYS A 304 -0.08 22.45 14.77
N LYS A 305 0.46 21.68 13.83
CA LYS A 305 1.87 21.26 13.85
C LYS A 305 2.81 22.40 13.44
N ASP A 306 3.95 22.50 14.10
CA ASP A 306 4.98 23.53 13.87
C ASP A 306 5.47 23.60 12.41
N GLU A 307 5.36 22.51 11.65
CA GLU A 307 5.65 22.47 10.21
C GLU A 307 4.69 23.37 9.41
N PHE A 308 3.41 23.39 9.79
CA PHE A 308 2.39 24.22 9.14
C PHE A 308 2.56 25.70 9.52
N LYS A 309 2.85 26.00 10.78
CA LYS A 309 3.21 27.38 11.19
C LYS A 309 4.48 27.88 10.51
N LYS A 310 5.49 27.03 10.29
CA LYS A 310 6.71 27.38 9.53
C LYS A 310 6.40 27.61 8.05
N TRP A 311 5.50 26.82 7.47
CA TRP A 311 5.05 26.97 6.09
C TRP A 311 4.20 28.26 5.92
N GLN A 312 3.24 28.50 6.80
CA GLN A 312 2.41 29.72 6.86
C GLN A 312 3.24 30.99 7.13
N LYS A 313 4.19 30.96 8.07
CA LYS A 313 5.16 32.05 8.27
C LYS A 313 6.11 32.22 7.08
N GLY A 314 6.42 31.12 6.38
CA GLY A 314 7.14 31.17 5.12
C GLY A 314 6.35 31.92 4.05
N LEU A 315 5.03 31.71 3.98
CA LEU A 315 4.17 32.39 3.03
C LEU A 315 4.06 33.89 3.28
N GLU A 316 4.22 34.34 4.53
CA GLU A 316 3.87 35.72 4.87
C GLU A 316 4.73 36.78 4.20
N ASN A 317 6.00 36.56 3.79
CA ASN A 317 6.72 37.58 2.97
C ASN A 317 7.96 37.13 2.16
N LEU A 318 8.55 35.94 2.37
CA LEU A 318 9.83 35.55 1.69
C LEU A 318 9.89 34.10 1.17
N ALA A 319 9.10 33.18 1.72
CA ALA A 319 8.99 31.80 1.22
C ALA A 319 7.83 31.60 0.24
N LYS A 320 6.85 32.52 0.15
CA LYS A 320 5.88 32.56 -0.98
C LYS A 320 6.64 32.52 -2.30
N THR A 321 7.57 33.46 -2.53
CA THR A 321 8.34 33.56 -3.77
C THR A 321 9.25 32.36 -4.04
N LYS A 322 9.86 31.76 -3.01
CA LYS A 322 10.81 30.62 -3.17
C LYS A 322 10.09 29.29 -3.35
N THR A 323 9.05 29.03 -2.57
CA THR A 323 8.21 27.84 -2.70
C THR A 323 7.42 27.90 -4.00
N LYS A 324 6.83 29.05 -4.35
CA LYS A 324 6.21 29.31 -5.66
C LYS A 324 7.19 29.07 -6.79
N ARG A 325 8.35 29.74 -6.84
CA ARG A 325 9.36 29.47 -7.87
C ARG A 325 9.79 28.01 -7.93
N ASN A 326 9.89 27.31 -6.80
CA ASN A 326 10.24 25.89 -6.82
C ASN A 326 9.11 25.04 -7.41
N VAL A 327 7.85 25.29 -7.05
CA VAL A 327 6.69 24.56 -7.60
C VAL A 327 6.50 24.92 -9.07
N GLU A 328 6.53 26.20 -9.43
CA GLU A 328 6.48 26.69 -10.80
C GLU A 328 7.64 26.15 -11.66
N ARG A 329 8.86 26.06 -11.11
CA ARG A 329 10.01 25.48 -11.84
C ARG A 329 9.93 23.96 -11.96
N THR A 330 9.43 23.28 -10.92
CA THR A 330 9.28 21.81 -10.91
C THR A 330 8.12 21.36 -11.79
N LEU A 331 7.01 22.08 -11.79
CA LEU A 331 5.78 21.75 -12.53
C LEU A 331 5.62 22.54 -13.84
N LYS A 332 6.45 23.56 -14.10
CA LYS A 332 6.40 24.47 -15.27
C LYS A 332 5.03 25.16 -15.45
N ILE A 333 4.50 25.72 -14.37
CA ILE A 333 3.22 26.46 -14.35
C ILE A 333 3.42 27.82 -13.68
N GLU A 334 2.55 28.79 -13.94
CA GLU A 334 2.42 30.01 -13.12
C GLU A 334 1.35 29.79 -12.05
N ILE A 335 1.65 30.14 -10.79
CA ILE A 335 0.70 30.01 -9.68
C ILE A 335 0.13 31.39 -9.35
N ASP A 336 -1.18 31.54 -9.39
CA ASP A 336 -1.88 32.72 -8.89
C ASP A 336 -1.82 32.77 -7.35
N ASP A 337 -1.36 33.89 -6.80
CA ASP A 337 -1.19 34.08 -5.35
C ASP A 337 -2.53 34.06 -4.60
N GLU A 338 -3.61 34.53 -5.24
CA GLU A 338 -4.95 34.50 -4.66
C GLU A 338 -5.54 33.09 -4.67
N ALA A 339 -5.32 32.33 -5.76
CA ALA A 339 -5.71 30.93 -5.85
C ALA A 339 -4.99 30.05 -4.81
N PHE A 340 -3.74 30.39 -4.48
CA PHE A 340 -2.95 29.66 -3.50
C PHE A 340 -3.38 29.94 -2.05
N ASP A 341 -3.74 31.17 -1.72
CA ASP A 341 -4.28 31.52 -0.39
C ASP A 341 -5.67 30.89 -0.17
N ASN A 342 -6.42 30.67 -1.25
CA ASN A 342 -7.72 29.97 -1.27
C ASN A 342 -7.64 28.45 -1.06
N LEU A 343 -6.43 27.85 -1.08
CA LEU A 343 -6.25 26.42 -0.77
C LEU A 343 -6.47 26.09 0.71
N TYR A 344 -6.64 27.10 1.57
CA TYR A 344 -6.84 26.91 3.01
C TYR A 344 -8.24 27.27 3.41
N GLY A 345 -8.94 26.30 3.99
CA GLY A 345 -10.27 26.55 4.46
C GLY A 345 -11.04 25.28 4.75
N PHE A 346 -12.14 25.50 5.46
CA PHE A 346 -13.11 24.47 5.78
C PHE A 346 -14.38 24.61 4.95
N LYS A 347 -14.42 25.59 4.04
CA LYS A 347 -15.53 25.89 3.14
C LYS A 347 -15.06 25.79 1.71
N SER A 348 -15.85 25.13 0.88
CA SER A 348 -15.58 25.05 -0.55
C SER A 348 -15.85 26.40 -1.21
N HIS A 349 -15.32 26.56 -2.42
CA HIS A 349 -15.82 27.59 -3.31
C HIS A 349 -17.27 27.29 -3.67
N ARG A 350 -18.01 28.36 -3.97
CA ARG A 350 -19.39 28.25 -4.43
C ARG A 350 -19.44 27.55 -5.78
N PHE A 351 -20.46 26.73 -5.98
CA PHE A 351 -20.72 26.05 -7.25
C PHE A 351 -22.21 26.12 -7.58
N ALA A 352 -22.51 26.06 -8.87
CA ALA A 352 -23.88 26.03 -9.36
C ALA A 352 -24.54 24.69 -9.00
N VAL A 353 -25.76 24.77 -8.48
CA VAL A 353 -26.59 23.61 -8.12
C VAL A 353 -27.36 23.13 -9.34
N LYS A 354 -27.27 21.83 -9.63
CA LYS A 354 -28.08 21.13 -10.63
C LYS A 354 -29.09 20.19 -9.95
N PRO A 355 -30.25 19.93 -10.57
CA PRO A 355 -31.18 18.91 -10.07
C PRO A 355 -30.52 17.54 -10.00
N ASP A 356 -30.80 16.79 -8.92
CA ASP A 356 -30.32 15.42 -8.70
C ASP A 356 -28.78 15.28 -8.70
N GLN A 357 -28.06 16.40 -8.53
CA GLN A 357 -26.60 16.44 -8.44
C GLN A 357 -26.11 15.71 -7.19
N LYS A 358 -25.04 14.95 -7.35
CA LYS A 358 -24.32 14.32 -6.23
C LYS A 358 -23.01 15.04 -6.01
N ILE A 359 -22.74 15.37 -4.76
CA ILE A 359 -21.51 16.03 -4.34
C ILE A 359 -20.76 15.04 -3.46
N ALA A 360 -19.57 14.63 -3.88
CA ALA A 360 -18.71 13.80 -3.05
C ALA A 360 -17.67 14.68 -2.35
N VAL A 361 -17.55 14.52 -1.04
CA VAL A 361 -16.53 15.16 -0.22
C VAL A 361 -15.61 14.07 0.31
N ARG A 362 -14.34 14.16 -0.04
CA ARG A 362 -13.31 13.21 0.37
C ARG A 362 -12.35 13.87 1.34
N VAL A 363 -12.05 13.16 2.41
CA VAL A 363 -11.22 13.66 3.52
C VAL A 363 -10.06 12.71 3.70
N ILE A 364 -8.86 13.28 3.80
CA ILE A 364 -7.66 12.57 4.19
C ILE A 364 -7.28 13.02 5.59
N SER A 365 -7.26 12.08 6.52
CA SER A 365 -6.84 12.37 7.89
C SER A 365 -5.31 12.45 8.00
N GLN A 366 -4.83 12.99 9.11
CA GLN A 366 -3.40 13.00 9.45
C GLN A 366 -2.73 11.61 9.53
N PHE A 367 -3.48 10.51 9.65
CA PHE A 367 -2.93 9.15 9.61
C PHE A 367 -2.97 8.53 8.20
N GLY A 368 -3.37 9.31 7.19
CA GLY A 368 -3.34 8.93 5.78
C GLY A 368 -4.50 8.04 5.35
N GLU A 369 -5.50 7.81 6.20
CA GLU A 369 -6.75 7.18 5.82
C GLU A 369 -7.64 8.13 5.02
N GLU A 370 -8.31 7.55 4.03
CA GLU A 370 -9.28 8.22 3.17
C GLU A 370 -10.70 7.87 3.61
N SER A 371 -11.58 8.87 3.64
CA SER A 371 -13.02 8.68 3.83
C SER A 371 -13.79 9.60 2.90
N THR A 372 -14.85 9.08 2.28
CA THR A 372 -15.70 9.84 1.35
C THR A 372 -17.13 9.89 1.86
N LYS A 373 -17.77 11.05 1.74
CA LYS A 373 -19.19 11.25 2.01
C LYS A 373 -19.86 11.84 0.79
N VAL A 374 -20.94 11.20 0.33
CA VAL A 374 -21.72 11.65 -0.82
C VAL A 374 -22.99 12.33 -0.32
N ILE A 375 -23.23 13.54 -0.78
CA ILE A 375 -24.42 14.33 -0.51
C ILE A 375 -25.24 14.36 -1.80
N VAL A 376 -26.50 13.96 -1.71
CA VAL A 376 -27.44 14.04 -2.84
C VAL A 376 -28.27 15.32 -2.67
N MET A 377 -28.26 16.18 -3.69
CA MET A 377 -29.12 17.36 -3.72
C MET A 377 -30.57 16.90 -3.92
N THR A 378 -31.39 16.98 -2.87
CA THR A 378 -32.84 16.74 -2.99
C THR A 378 -33.51 17.95 -3.65
N ARG A 379 -34.52 17.69 -4.49
CA ARG A 379 -35.26 18.71 -5.26
C ARG A 379 -36.06 19.74 -4.43
N GLU A 380 -36.01 19.68 -3.10
CA GLU A 380 -36.86 20.53 -2.27
C GLU A 380 -36.38 21.98 -2.27
N LYS A 381 -37.30 22.86 -2.70
CA LYS A 381 -37.23 24.33 -2.80
C LYS A 381 -36.64 24.91 -4.10
N TRP A 382 -37.09 24.38 -5.23
CA TRP A 382 -37.28 25.18 -6.44
C TRP A 382 -38.71 25.72 -6.43
N SER A 383 -38.98 26.73 -5.61
CA SER A 383 -40.25 27.48 -5.61
C SER A 383 -39.96 28.97 -5.59
#